data_AF-A0A536XEE3-F1
#
_entry.id   AF-A0A536XEE3-F1
#
_cell.length_a   1.000
_cell.length_b   1.000
_cell.length_c   1.000
_cell.angle_alpha   90.00
_cell.angle_beta   90.00
_cell.angle_gamma   90.00
#
_symmetry.space_group_name_H-M   'P 1'
#
loop_
_entity.id
_entity.type
_entity.pdbx_description
1 polymer ?
#
loop_
_entity_poly.entity_id
_entity_poly.type
_entity_poly.pdbx_seq_one_letter_code
_entity_poly.pdbx_strand_id
1 'polypeptide(L)'
;MTHRPTRLPRWTWAGALLVLLALLWTSANLDAVPAAPLGGAVELPALSLFAFDAVAASASAAPARPAIELPEPPATPACSAGARVDGLARLAVGSLDPVVYAIALEACKGSLAADAAACKLLSRTQWARLDADSALPWLELAAEASRQQAFDAEAEAMQHAAMARRIDAHAGALPELVERALSQAHTYCGADAVADRERRPICGAMAEMLVSRSSSAADLGVGLAIGRNLGWDVERLEALQHEQNALGEGGGLQTIGVGATSCTSAAR
;
A
#
# COMPACT_ATOMS: atom_id res chain seq x y z
N MET A 1 -74.60 -2.32 7.94
CA MET A 1 -73.31 -1.64 8.16
C MET A 1 -72.83 -1.12 6.81
N THR A 2 -72.95 0.19 6.59
CA THR A 2 -72.66 0.86 5.31
C THR A 2 -71.31 1.57 5.42
N HIS A 3 -70.33 1.16 4.60
CA HIS A 3 -69.02 1.81 4.54
C HIS A 3 -69.14 3.20 3.91
N ARG A 4 -68.77 4.22 4.67
CA ARG A 4 -68.66 5.61 4.21
C ARG A 4 -67.22 5.81 3.68
N PRO A 5 -67.00 6.20 2.42
CA PRO A 5 -65.66 6.46 1.93
C PRO A 5 -65.13 7.77 2.50
N THR A 6 -63.98 7.72 3.16
CA THR A 6 -63.23 8.87 3.67
C THR A 6 -62.64 9.64 2.50
N ARG A 7 -63.17 10.83 2.21
CA ARG A 7 -62.56 11.77 1.26
C ARG A 7 -61.36 12.44 1.93
N LEU A 8 -60.16 12.18 1.40
CA LEU A 8 -58.95 12.87 1.82
C LEU A 8 -58.99 14.36 1.43
N PRO A 9 -58.47 15.27 2.27
CA PRO A 9 -58.52 16.72 2.04
C PRO A 9 -57.69 17.14 0.83
N ARG A 10 -58.22 18.09 0.03
CA ARG A 10 -57.64 18.54 -1.26
C ARG A 10 -56.21 19.10 -1.17
N TRP A 11 -55.74 19.44 0.04
CA TRP A 11 -54.38 19.94 0.28
C TRP A 11 -53.28 18.86 0.17
N THR A 12 -53.58 17.58 0.38
CA THR A 12 -52.57 16.51 0.21
C THR A 12 -52.21 16.30 -1.26
N TRP A 13 -53.18 16.51 -2.16
CA TRP A 13 -52.97 16.45 -3.60
C TRP A 13 -52.16 17.64 -4.13
N ALA A 14 -52.34 18.83 -3.53
CA ALA A 14 -51.54 20.01 -3.87
C ALA A 14 -50.05 19.84 -3.50
N GLY A 15 -49.76 19.24 -2.34
CA GLY A 15 -48.39 18.93 -1.92
C GLY A 15 -47.70 17.89 -2.81
N ALA A 16 -48.41 16.81 -3.16
CA ALA A 16 -47.88 15.79 -4.06
C ALA A 16 -47.64 16.32 -5.48
N LEU A 17 -48.52 17.21 -5.99
CA LEU A 17 -48.35 17.85 -7.29
C LEU A 17 -47.14 18.80 -7.32
N LEU A 18 -46.90 19.54 -6.23
CA LEU A 18 -45.73 20.43 -6.09
C LEU A 18 -44.41 19.64 -6.08
N VAL A 19 -44.36 18.50 -5.38
CA VAL A 19 -43.16 17.64 -5.35
C VAL A 19 -42.90 17.02 -6.73
N LEU A 20 -43.94 16.55 -7.42
CA LEU A 20 -43.81 16.02 -8.78
C LEU A 20 -43.38 17.10 -9.79
N LEU A 21 -43.90 18.32 -9.69
CA LEU A 21 -43.48 19.45 -10.52
C LEU A 21 -42.04 19.87 -10.24
N ALA A 22 -41.60 19.86 -8.98
CA ALA A 22 -40.22 20.15 -8.61
C ALA A 22 -39.26 19.09 -9.18
N LEU A 23 -39.60 17.80 -9.08
CA LEU A 23 -38.80 16.70 -9.62
C LEU A 23 -38.72 16.75 -11.16
N LEU A 24 -39.84 17.05 -11.85
CA LEU A 24 -39.86 17.23 -13.30
C LEU A 24 -39.03 18.44 -13.74
N TRP A 25 -39.05 19.53 -12.98
CA TRP A 25 -38.28 20.74 -13.27
C TRP A 25 -36.77 20.52 -13.13
N THR A 26 -36.34 19.72 -12.14
CA THR A 26 -34.93 19.30 -12.02
C THR A 26 -34.49 18.39 -13.16
N SER A 27 -35.33 17.44 -13.61
CA SER A 27 -34.97 16.57 -14.74
C SER A 27 -34.89 17.31 -16.07
N ALA A 28 -35.72 18.35 -16.28
CA ALA A 28 -35.74 19.13 -17.52
C ALA A 28 -34.60 20.15 -17.64
N ASN A 29 -33.85 20.43 -16.56
CA ASN A 29 -32.72 21.37 -16.57
C ASN A 29 -31.33 20.69 -16.58
N LEU A 30 -31.25 19.34 -16.64
CA LEU A 30 -29.95 18.65 -16.74
C LEU A 30 -29.30 18.79 -18.14
N ASP A 31 -30.06 19.16 -19.17
CA ASP A 31 -29.56 19.35 -20.54
C ASP A 31 -29.05 20.78 -20.84
N ALA A 32 -29.00 21.65 -19.81
CA ALA A 32 -28.64 23.06 -19.98
C ALA A 32 -27.42 23.49 -19.14
N VAL A 33 -26.37 22.67 -19.09
CA VAL A 33 -25.03 23.16 -18.73
C VAL A 33 -24.32 23.56 -20.02
N PRO A 34 -24.28 24.86 -20.38
CA PRO A 34 -23.38 25.29 -21.43
C PRO A 34 -21.93 25.03 -20.97
N ALA A 35 -21.18 24.28 -21.75
CA ALA A 35 -19.73 24.18 -21.61
C ALA A 35 -19.17 25.60 -21.65
N ALA A 36 -18.62 26.07 -20.52
CA ALA A 36 -17.96 27.35 -20.44
C ALA A 36 -16.76 27.37 -21.40
N PRO A 37 -16.58 28.42 -22.23
CA PRO A 37 -15.40 28.54 -23.05
C PRO A 37 -14.21 28.89 -22.16
N LEU A 38 -13.28 27.95 -21.97
CA LEU A 38 -11.94 28.24 -21.48
C LEU A 38 -11.17 28.92 -22.61
N GLY A 39 -11.45 30.22 -22.79
CA GLY A 39 -10.81 31.09 -23.78
C GLY A 39 -10.45 32.42 -23.12
N GLY A 40 -9.45 32.38 -22.25
CA GLY A 40 -8.83 33.55 -21.65
C GLY A 40 -7.33 33.31 -21.55
N ALA A 41 -6.60 33.70 -22.58
CA ALA A 41 -5.15 33.71 -22.60
C ALA A 41 -4.65 34.74 -21.57
N VAL A 42 -4.24 34.26 -20.41
CA VAL A 42 -3.28 34.97 -19.56
C VAL A 42 -1.93 34.32 -19.86
N GLU A 43 -1.09 35.05 -20.59
CA GLU A 43 0.30 34.67 -20.81
C GLU A 43 1.04 34.65 -19.46
N LEU A 44 1.30 33.45 -18.97
CA LEU A 44 2.33 33.20 -17.97
C LEU A 44 3.45 32.42 -18.68
N PRO A 45 4.71 32.85 -18.55
CA PRO A 45 5.82 32.23 -19.27
C PRO A 45 6.04 30.82 -18.74
N ALA A 46 5.70 29.83 -19.58
CA ALA A 46 6.16 28.46 -19.38
C ALA A 46 7.67 28.43 -19.61
N LEU A 47 8.42 28.28 -18.52
CA LEU A 47 9.78 27.77 -18.60
C LEU A 47 9.69 26.33 -19.11
N SER A 48 10.07 26.16 -20.37
CA SER A 48 10.20 24.88 -21.07
C SER A 48 11.22 23.99 -20.36
N LEU A 49 10.75 23.12 -19.48
CA LEU A 49 11.52 21.96 -19.05
C LEU A 49 11.12 20.78 -19.94
N PHE A 50 12.03 20.45 -20.85
CA PHE A 50 12.16 19.21 -21.61
C PHE A 50 11.20 19.00 -22.79
N ALA A 51 11.56 19.63 -23.91
CA ALA A 51 11.40 19.00 -25.22
C ALA A 51 12.43 17.85 -25.31
N PHE A 52 11.99 16.61 -25.17
CA PHE A 52 12.75 15.48 -25.70
C PHE A 52 12.34 15.32 -27.16
N ASP A 53 13.21 15.83 -28.05
CA ASP A 53 13.18 15.46 -29.46
C ASP A 53 13.29 13.94 -29.56
N ALA A 54 12.33 13.33 -30.26
CA ALA A 54 12.40 11.93 -30.66
C ALA A 54 13.50 11.78 -31.73
N VAL A 55 14.76 11.75 -31.31
CA VAL A 55 15.83 11.19 -32.13
C VAL A 55 15.63 9.69 -32.17
N ALA A 56 15.16 9.21 -33.31
CA ALA A 56 15.20 7.79 -33.66
C ALA A 56 16.67 7.34 -33.66
N ALA A 57 17.12 6.75 -32.56
CA ALA A 57 18.41 6.07 -32.50
C ALA A 57 18.32 4.80 -33.36
N SER A 58 18.93 4.86 -34.54
CA SER A 58 19.28 3.66 -35.30
C SER A 58 20.26 2.83 -34.48
N ALA A 59 19.78 1.75 -33.86
CA ALA A 59 20.64 0.75 -33.25
C ALA A 59 21.43 0.05 -34.36
N SER A 60 22.71 0.39 -34.51
CA SER A 60 23.65 -0.44 -35.26
C SER A 60 23.80 -1.76 -34.50
N ALA A 61 23.42 -2.87 -35.14
CA ALA A 61 23.59 -4.21 -34.60
C ALA A 61 25.08 -4.46 -34.28
N ALA A 62 25.43 -4.48 -32.99
CA ALA A 62 26.70 -5.00 -32.54
C ALA A 62 26.74 -6.53 -32.75
N PRO A 63 27.88 -7.12 -33.16
CA PRO A 63 27.97 -8.56 -33.32
C PRO A 63 27.78 -9.24 -31.96
N ALA A 64 26.85 -10.21 -31.91
CA ALA A 64 26.59 -11.02 -30.73
C ALA A 64 27.87 -11.73 -30.27
N ARG A 65 28.32 -11.43 -29.05
CA ARG A 65 29.33 -12.25 -28.37
C ARG A 65 28.65 -13.55 -27.94
N PRO A 66 29.30 -14.73 -28.06
CA PRO A 66 28.73 -15.96 -27.54
C PRO A 66 28.53 -15.83 -26.03
N ALA A 67 27.30 -16.03 -25.57
CA ALA A 67 27.01 -16.17 -24.15
C ALA A 67 27.76 -17.41 -23.65
N ILE A 68 28.73 -17.21 -22.77
CA ILE A 68 29.19 -18.28 -21.91
C ILE A 68 28.03 -18.52 -20.95
N GLU A 69 27.33 -19.63 -21.13
CA GLU A 69 26.31 -20.11 -20.21
C GLU A 69 27.01 -20.52 -18.92
N LEU A 70 27.16 -19.53 -18.03
CA LEU A 70 27.45 -19.80 -16.63
C LEU A 70 26.28 -20.60 -16.08
N PRO A 71 26.50 -21.74 -15.41
CA PRO A 71 25.42 -22.44 -14.74
C PRO A 71 24.75 -21.46 -13.78
N GLU A 72 23.43 -21.29 -13.92
CA GLU A 72 22.64 -20.53 -12.95
C GLU A 72 23.01 -21.07 -11.56
N PRO A 73 23.50 -20.22 -10.62
CA PRO A 73 23.71 -20.68 -9.27
C PRO A 73 22.38 -21.25 -8.77
N PRO A 74 22.37 -22.41 -8.08
CA PRO A 74 21.12 -22.94 -7.56
C PRO A 74 20.49 -21.84 -6.74
N ALA A 75 19.28 -21.42 -7.11
CA ALA A 75 18.52 -20.46 -6.34
C ALA A 75 18.43 -21.05 -4.92
N THR A 76 19.21 -20.50 -3.99
CA THR A 76 18.89 -20.66 -2.57
C THR A 76 17.44 -20.25 -2.48
N PRO A 77 16.51 -21.08 -1.95
CA PRO A 77 15.11 -20.72 -1.94
C PRO A 77 14.97 -19.46 -1.09
N ALA A 78 15.00 -18.31 -1.74
CA ALA A 78 14.66 -17.04 -1.16
C ALA A 78 13.27 -17.26 -0.58
N CYS A 79 13.13 -17.01 0.71
CA CYS A 79 11.88 -17.28 1.40
C CYS A 79 10.71 -16.69 0.61
N SER A 80 9.78 -17.52 0.18
CA SER A 80 8.65 -17.06 -0.62
C SER A 80 7.87 -15.98 0.14
N ALA A 81 7.17 -15.11 -0.58
CA ALA A 81 6.32 -14.11 0.06
C ALA A 81 5.30 -14.76 1.01
N GLY A 82 4.73 -15.91 0.61
CA GLY A 82 3.84 -16.70 1.46
C GLY A 82 4.48 -17.18 2.76
N ALA A 83 5.74 -17.64 2.74
CA ALA A 83 6.45 -18.06 3.95
C ALA A 83 6.64 -16.90 4.95
N ARG A 84 6.85 -15.68 4.46
CA ARG A 84 6.96 -14.48 5.31
C ARG A 84 5.62 -14.10 5.94
N VAL A 85 4.55 -14.10 5.14
CA VAL A 85 3.18 -13.86 5.64
C VAL A 85 2.80 -14.91 6.69
N ASP A 86 3.14 -16.18 6.46
CA ASP A 86 2.89 -17.28 7.40
C ASP A 86 3.62 -17.09 8.75
N GLY A 87 4.87 -16.61 8.72
CA GLY A 87 5.63 -16.25 9.91
C GLY A 87 5.01 -15.09 10.69
N LEU A 88 4.59 -14.04 9.99
CA LEU A 88 3.90 -12.89 10.58
C LEU A 88 2.55 -13.29 11.21
N ALA A 89 1.77 -14.13 10.52
CA ALA A 89 0.51 -14.64 11.06
C ALA A 89 0.71 -15.47 12.34
N ARG A 90 1.73 -16.35 12.39
CA ARG A 90 2.09 -17.07 13.63
C ARG A 90 2.44 -16.14 14.78
N LEU A 91 3.19 -15.08 14.51
CA LEU A 91 3.54 -14.08 15.52
C LEU A 91 2.29 -13.36 16.04
N ALA A 92 1.38 -12.97 15.15
CA ALA A 92 0.13 -12.30 15.51
C ALA A 92 -0.81 -13.18 16.32
N VAL A 93 -0.90 -14.49 16.04
CA VAL A 93 -1.73 -15.44 16.81
C VAL A 93 -1.36 -15.45 18.30
N GLY A 94 -0.07 -15.29 18.63
CA GLY A 94 0.40 -15.21 20.02
C GLY A 94 0.41 -13.79 20.61
N SER A 95 0.02 -12.77 19.85
CA SER A 95 0.11 -11.36 20.25
C SER A 95 -1.22 -10.84 20.80
N LEU A 96 -1.14 -9.97 21.81
CA LEU A 96 -2.25 -9.17 22.30
C LEU A 96 -2.21 -7.73 21.75
N ASP A 97 -1.21 -7.40 20.93
CA ASP A 97 -1.07 -6.09 20.32
C ASP A 97 -2.02 -5.98 19.09
N PRO A 98 -3.01 -5.07 19.12
CA PRO A 98 -3.97 -4.91 18.03
C PRO A 98 -3.33 -4.42 16.72
N VAL A 99 -2.21 -3.71 16.77
CA VAL A 99 -1.48 -3.22 15.58
C VAL A 99 -0.84 -4.39 14.86
N VAL A 100 -0.15 -5.26 15.59
CA VAL A 100 0.47 -6.48 15.05
C VAL A 100 -0.58 -7.39 14.43
N TYR A 101 -1.73 -7.53 15.10
CA TYR A 101 -2.83 -8.33 14.59
C TYR A 101 -3.43 -7.75 13.30
N ALA A 102 -3.66 -6.44 13.24
CA ALA A 102 -4.18 -5.74 12.05
C ALA A 102 -3.26 -5.90 10.84
N ILE A 103 -1.95 -5.71 11.03
CA ILE A 103 -0.94 -5.86 9.99
C ILE A 103 -0.94 -7.29 9.44
N ALA A 104 -0.96 -8.30 10.31
CA ALA A 104 -0.98 -9.70 9.88
C ALA A 104 -2.27 -10.05 9.12
N LEU A 105 -3.41 -9.57 9.60
CA LEU A 105 -4.70 -9.81 8.97
C LEU A 105 -4.78 -9.19 7.57
N GLU A 106 -4.21 -8.00 7.37
CA GLU A 106 -4.12 -7.38 6.04
C GLU A 106 -3.16 -8.13 5.11
N ALA A 107 -1.98 -8.52 5.60
CA ALA A 107 -1.03 -9.30 4.81
C ALA A 107 -1.64 -10.63 4.31
N CYS A 108 -2.54 -11.21 5.10
CA CYS A 108 -3.28 -12.43 4.75
C CYS A 108 -4.38 -12.25 3.70
N LYS A 109 -4.80 -11.02 3.38
CA LYS A 109 -5.78 -10.75 2.29
C LYS A 109 -5.14 -10.77 0.90
N GLY A 110 -3.81 -10.55 0.82
CA GLY A 110 -3.08 -10.44 -0.45
C GLY A 110 -2.91 -11.78 -1.18
N SER A 111 -2.70 -11.72 -2.50
CA SER A 111 -2.42 -12.90 -3.34
C SER A 111 -1.16 -13.66 -2.93
N LEU A 112 -0.25 -13.00 -2.22
CA LEU A 112 0.99 -13.56 -1.70
C LEU A 112 0.78 -14.56 -0.55
N ALA A 113 -0.42 -14.59 0.05
CA ALA A 113 -0.73 -15.43 1.22
C ALA A 113 -1.22 -16.86 0.86
N ALA A 114 -1.19 -17.25 -0.42
CA ALA A 114 -1.77 -18.52 -0.88
C ALA A 114 -1.32 -19.75 -0.08
N ASP A 115 -0.04 -19.80 0.31
CA ASP A 115 0.55 -20.92 1.06
C ASP A 115 0.67 -20.65 2.57
N ALA A 116 0.14 -19.54 3.08
CA ALA A 116 0.26 -19.13 4.49
C ALA A 116 -0.81 -19.81 5.35
N ALA A 117 -0.53 -21.04 5.81
CA ALA A 117 -1.46 -21.82 6.64
C ALA A 117 -1.91 -21.10 7.92
N ALA A 118 -1.01 -20.34 8.56
CA ALA A 118 -1.31 -19.61 9.79
C ALA A 118 -2.31 -18.46 9.59
N CYS A 119 -2.51 -17.96 8.37
CA CYS A 119 -3.56 -16.97 8.09
C CYS A 119 -4.97 -17.46 8.45
N LYS A 120 -5.20 -18.79 8.39
CA LYS A 120 -6.48 -19.40 8.77
C LYS A 120 -6.77 -19.32 10.27
N LEU A 121 -5.77 -19.01 11.09
CA LEU A 121 -5.92 -18.86 12.54
C LEU A 121 -6.30 -17.43 12.94
N LEU A 122 -6.19 -16.46 12.02
CA LEU A 122 -6.57 -15.08 12.26
C LEU A 122 -8.06 -14.88 11.95
N SER A 123 -8.72 -14.00 12.71
CA SER A 123 -10.14 -13.69 12.52
C SER A 123 -10.43 -12.22 12.79
N ARG A 124 -11.35 -11.64 12.00
CA ARG A 124 -11.84 -10.26 12.22
C ARG A 124 -12.52 -10.12 13.58
N THR A 125 -13.19 -11.18 14.05
CA THR A 125 -13.84 -11.21 15.36
C THR A 125 -12.83 -11.06 16.50
N GLN A 126 -11.68 -11.73 16.42
CA GLN A 126 -10.62 -11.56 17.42
C GLN A 126 -10.02 -10.16 17.35
N TRP A 127 -9.79 -9.62 16.15
CA TRP A 127 -9.31 -8.25 15.99
C TRP A 127 -10.24 -7.22 16.65
N ALA A 128 -11.55 -7.34 16.42
CA ALA A 128 -12.55 -6.48 17.05
C ALA A 128 -12.60 -6.61 18.58
N ARG A 129 -12.20 -7.75 19.14
CA ARG A 129 -12.04 -7.91 20.61
C ARG A 129 -10.76 -7.25 21.13
N LEU A 130 -9.66 -7.33 20.37
CA LEU A 130 -8.39 -6.71 20.74
C LEU A 130 -8.44 -5.18 20.64
N ASP A 131 -9.21 -4.65 19.69
CA ASP A 131 -9.31 -3.22 19.41
C ASP A 131 -10.77 -2.74 19.34
N ALA A 132 -11.54 -3.03 20.39
CA ALA A 132 -12.97 -2.73 20.43
C ALA A 132 -13.32 -1.24 20.33
N ASP A 133 -12.40 -0.36 20.71
CA ASP A 133 -12.55 1.09 20.66
C ASP A 133 -12.28 1.68 19.26
N SER A 134 -11.69 0.90 18.34
CA SER A 134 -11.45 1.31 16.95
C SER A 134 -12.59 0.84 16.06
N ALA A 135 -13.06 1.69 15.15
CA ALA A 135 -14.18 1.38 14.29
C ALA A 135 -13.81 0.36 13.20
N LEU A 136 -12.56 0.32 12.75
CA LEU A 136 -12.18 -0.44 11.56
C LEU A 136 -12.41 -1.97 11.69
N PRO A 137 -12.03 -2.64 12.79
CA PRO A 137 -12.33 -4.06 12.97
C PRO A 137 -13.83 -4.38 12.85
N TRP A 138 -14.67 -3.46 13.35
CA TRP A 138 -16.14 -3.58 13.29
C TRP A 138 -16.68 -3.33 11.88
N LEU A 139 -16.14 -2.36 11.15
CA LEU A 139 -16.50 -2.13 9.74
C LEU A 139 -16.13 -3.33 8.85
N GLU A 140 -15.00 -3.98 9.13
CA GLU A 140 -14.58 -5.20 8.45
C GLU A 140 -15.49 -6.40 8.77
N LEU A 141 -15.98 -6.51 10.01
CA LEU A 141 -17.00 -7.48 10.39
C LEU A 141 -18.35 -7.20 9.71
N ALA A 142 -18.78 -5.95 9.67
CA ALA A 142 -20.01 -5.55 8.97
C ALA A 142 -19.93 -5.88 7.48
N ALA A 143 -18.79 -5.60 6.83
CA ALA A 143 -18.57 -5.94 5.42
C ALA A 143 -18.60 -7.46 5.17
N GLU A 144 -18.09 -8.28 6.10
CA GLU A 144 -18.20 -9.73 6.02
C GLU A 144 -19.66 -10.20 6.20
N ALA A 145 -20.36 -9.69 7.21
CA ALA A 145 -21.76 -10.01 7.45
C ALA A 145 -22.65 -9.62 6.27
N SER A 146 -22.39 -8.46 5.64
CA SER A 146 -23.07 -8.00 4.44
C SER A 146 -22.89 -8.96 3.26
N ARG A 147 -21.66 -9.44 3.03
CA ARG A 147 -21.38 -10.48 2.01
C ARG A 147 -22.12 -11.79 2.29
N GLN A 148 -22.31 -12.13 3.55
CA GLN A 148 -23.05 -13.32 3.99
C GLN A 148 -24.56 -13.08 4.09
N GLN A 149 -25.04 -11.86 3.80
CA GLN A 149 -26.44 -11.44 3.96
C GLN A 149 -26.98 -11.63 5.39
N ALA A 150 -26.10 -11.52 6.40
CA ALA A 150 -26.41 -11.66 7.81
C ALA A 150 -26.75 -10.28 8.41
N PHE A 151 -27.95 -9.78 8.12
CA PHE A 151 -28.37 -8.41 8.44
C PHE A 151 -28.27 -8.04 9.93
N ASP A 152 -28.62 -8.96 10.84
CA ASP A 152 -28.52 -8.70 12.28
C ASP A 152 -27.06 -8.53 12.73
N ALA A 153 -26.16 -9.39 12.23
CA ALA A 153 -24.74 -9.31 12.52
C ALA A 153 -24.09 -8.07 11.88
N GLU A 154 -24.55 -7.67 10.69
CA GLU A 154 -24.13 -6.43 10.03
C GLU A 154 -24.55 -5.21 10.86
N ALA A 155 -25.81 -5.16 11.32
CA ALA A 155 -26.31 -4.07 12.15
C ALA A 155 -25.59 -3.99 13.50
N GLU A 156 -25.33 -5.12 14.16
CA GLU A 156 -24.55 -5.19 15.41
C GLU A 156 -23.13 -4.64 15.21
N ALA A 157 -22.43 -5.10 14.17
CA ALA A 157 -21.08 -4.63 13.86
C ALA A 157 -21.08 -3.13 13.51
N MET A 158 -22.05 -2.65 12.74
CA MET A 158 -22.19 -1.22 12.43
C MET A 158 -22.48 -0.38 13.68
N GLN A 159 -23.29 -0.88 14.61
CA GLN A 159 -23.54 -0.22 15.88
C GLN A 159 -22.25 -0.08 16.70
N HIS A 160 -21.45 -1.13 16.78
CA HIS A 160 -20.14 -1.06 17.45
C HIS A 160 -19.20 -0.08 16.76
N ALA A 161 -19.13 -0.08 15.42
CA ALA A 161 -18.35 0.89 14.66
C ALA A 161 -18.77 2.34 14.96
N ALA A 162 -20.08 2.60 15.08
CA ALA A 162 -20.61 3.93 15.39
C ALA A 162 -20.32 4.39 16.83
N MET A 163 -20.14 3.44 17.77
CA MET A 163 -19.79 3.73 19.17
C MET A 163 -18.29 3.80 19.42
N ALA A 164 -17.48 3.40 18.44
CA ALA A 164 -16.02 3.42 18.53
C ALA A 164 -15.50 4.86 18.72
N ARG A 165 -14.38 4.98 19.44
CA ARG A 165 -13.76 6.26 19.78
C ARG A 165 -12.73 6.72 18.76
N ARG A 166 -12.21 5.80 17.94
CA ARG A 166 -11.16 6.04 16.93
C ARG A 166 -11.43 5.23 15.68
N ILE A 167 -10.75 5.57 14.59
CA ILE A 167 -10.73 4.79 13.35
C ILE A 167 -9.27 4.62 12.96
N ASP A 168 -8.68 3.49 13.30
CA ASP A 168 -7.27 3.24 13.03
C ASP A 168 -7.10 2.07 12.06
N ALA A 169 -6.41 2.35 10.95
CA ALA A 169 -6.17 1.35 9.92
C ALA A 169 -5.05 0.39 10.26
N HIS A 170 -3.99 0.86 10.93
CA HIS A 170 -2.77 0.18 11.39
C HIS A 170 -2.00 -0.64 10.34
N ALA A 171 -2.65 -1.41 9.48
CA ALA A 171 -2.09 -2.12 8.35
C ALA A 171 -1.43 -1.19 7.31
N GLY A 172 -1.88 0.06 7.19
CA GLY A 172 -1.23 1.09 6.36
C GLY A 172 -0.03 1.78 7.02
N ALA A 173 0.25 1.53 8.30
CA ALA A 173 1.31 2.22 9.03
C ALA A 173 2.71 1.63 8.79
N LEU A 174 2.80 0.40 8.29
CA LEU A 174 4.08 -0.26 8.06
C LEU A 174 4.98 0.48 7.05
N PRO A 175 4.51 0.87 5.85
CA PRO A 175 5.31 1.67 4.93
C PRO A 175 5.85 2.93 5.58
N GLU A 176 5.03 3.67 6.32
CA GLU A 176 5.46 4.90 7.00
C GLU A 176 6.46 4.66 8.14
N LEU A 177 6.34 3.54 8.86
CA LEU A 177 7.28 3.16 9.91
C LEU A 177 8.63 2.78 9.32
N VAL A 178 8.61 1.98 8.24
CA VAL A 178 9.81 1.59 7.50
C VAL A 178 10.49 2.82 6.90
N GLU A 179 9.74 3.69 6.23
CA GLU A 179 10.27 4.94 5.66
C GLU A 179 10.90 5.83 6.73
N ARG A 180 10.24 6.03 7.88
CA ARG A 180 10.81 6.79 9.01
C ARG A 180 12.10 6.16 9.55
N ALA A 181 12.14 4.84 9.68
CA ALA A 181 13.33 4.13 10.14
C ALA A 181 14.49 4.26 9.15
N LEU A 182 14.21 4.14 7.85
CA LEU A 182 15.20 4.30 6.78
C LEU A 182 15.68 5.75 6.65
N SER A 183 14.79 6.73 6.84
CA SER A 183 15.14 8.14 6.91
C SER A 183 16.11 8.41 8.07
N GLN A 184 15.81 7.90 9.27
CA GLN A 184 16.70 8.02 10.43
C GLN A 184 18.05 7.32 10.19
N ALA A 185 18.03 6.13 9.58
CA ALA A 185 19.23 5.41 9.18
C ALA A 185 20.11 6.24 8.24
N HIS A 186 19.51 6.83 7.20
CA HIS A 186 20.22 7.69 6.25
C HIS A 186 20.83 8.91 6.96
N THR A 187 20.06 9.59 7.83
CA THR A 187 20.56 10.73 8.61
C THR A 187 21.70 10.32 9.56
N TYR A 188 21.57 9.19 10.25
CA TYR A 188 22.60 8.67 11.14
C TYR A 188 23.90 8.34 10.39
N CYS A 189 23.78 7.87 9.15
CA CYS A 189 24.90 7.51 8.26
C CYS A 189 25.23 8.58 7.21
N GLY A 190 24.94 9.85 7.50
CA GLY A 190 25.32 10.97 6.64
C GLY A 190 26.84 11.09 6.44
N ALA A 191 27.26 11.85 5.42
CA ALA A 191 28.65 11.94 4.97
C ALA A 191 29.65 12.30 6.10
N ASP A 192 29.27 13.24 6.98
CA ASP A 192 30.13 13.62 8.11
C ASP A 192 30.11 12.59 9.25
N ALA A 193 29.02 11.82 9.38
CA ALA A 193 28.83 10.86 10.46
C ALA A 193 29.61 9.56 10.24
N VAL A 194 29.88 9.17 8.99
CA VAL A 194 30.68 7.98 8.65
C VAL A 194 32.19 8.18 8.80
N ALA A 195 32.63 9.40 9.14
CA ALA A 195 34.00 9.69 9.55
C ALA A 195 34.29 9.22 10.99
N ASP A 196 33.25 9.10 11.82
CA ASP A 196 33.34 8.52 13.16
C ASP A 196 33.68 7.02 13.05
N ARG A 197 34.81 6.63 13.67
CA ARG A 197 35.34 5.26 13.64
C ARG A 197 34.36 4.25 14.23
N GLU A 198 33.57 4.63 15.22
CA GLU A 198 32.60 3.73 15.88
C GLU A 198 31.33 3.56 15.04
N ARG A 199 30.90 4.61 14.33
CA ARG A 199 29.69 4.58 13.50
C ARG A 199 29.90 3.90 12.15
N ARG A 200 31.09 4.05 11.58
CA ARG A 200 31.45 3.52 10.26
C ARG A 200 31.12 2.02 10.08
N PRO A 201 31.46 1.09 11.00
CA PRO A 201 31.10 -0.33 10.84
C PRO A 201 29.57 -0.57 10.91
N ILE A 202 28.83 0.19 11.72
CA ILE A 202 27.36 0.08 11.82
C ILE A 202 26.73 0.50 10.49
N CYS A 203 27.15 1.64 9.95
CA CYS A 203 26.69 2.13 8.64
C CYS A 203 27.07 1.17 7.51
N GLY A 204 28.24 0.54 7.58
CA GLY A 204 28.64 -0.53 6.66
C GLY A 204 27.68 -1.70 6.67
N ALA A 205 27.39 -2.26 7.85
CA ALA A 205 26.45 -3.37 7.98
C ALA A 205 25.03 -3.02 7.49
N MET A 206 24.58 -1.79 7.75
CA MET A 206 23.28 -1.31 7.28
C MET A 206 23.23 -1.16 5.77
N ALA A 207 24.25 -0.55 5.16
CA ALA A 207 24.33 -0.42 3.71
C ALA A 207 24.35 -1.80 3.04
N GLU A 208 25.18 -2.72 3.53
CA GLU A 208 25.24 -4.10 3.02
C GLU A 208 23.89 -4.81 3.14
N MET A 209 23.19 -4.68 4.27
CA MET A 209 21.87 -5.26 4.46
C MET A 209 20.85 -4.70 3.44
N LEU A 210 20.80 -3.38 3.27
CA LEU A 210 19.86 -2.75 2.35
C LEU A 210 20.12 -3.14 0.90
N VAL A 211 21.38 -3.18 0.47
CA VAL A 211 21.68 -3.53 -0.93
C VAL A 211 21.59 -5.02 -1.23
N SER A 212 21.82 -5.90 -0.24
CA SER A 212 21.77 -7.35 -0.46
C SER A 212 20.41 -7.98 -0.18
N ARG A 213 19.52 -7.31 0.56
CA ARG A 213 18.26 -7.89 1.03
C ARG A 213 17.01 -7.11 0.68
N SER A 214 17.13 -5.87 0.21
CA SER A 214 15.96 -5.09 -0.19
C SER A 214 15.40 -5.58 -1.52
N SER A 215 14.06 -5.60 -1.62
CA SER A 215 13.33 -5.74 -2.88
C SER A 215 12.64 -4.45 -3.31
N SER A 216 12.91 -3.34 -2.62
CA SER A 216 12.34 -2.01 -2.86
C SER A 216 13.40 -1.10 -3.47
N ALA A 217 13.07 -0.47 -4.61
CA ALA A 217 13.94 0.51 -5.26
C ALA A 217 14.27 1.70 -4.33
N ALA A 218 13.31 2.13 -3.50
CA ALA A 218 13.53 3.23 -2.56
C ALA A 218 14.54 2.83 -1.47
N ASP A 219 14.38 1.66 -0.87
CA ASP A 219 15.21 1.19 0.23
C ASP A 219 16.63 0.83 -0.26
N LEU A 220 16.74 0.26 -1.47
CA LEU A 220 18.01 0.03 -2.16
C LEU A 220 18.75 1.35 -2.40
N GLY A 221 18.01 2.41 -2.78
CA GLY A 221 18.53 3.77 -2.92
C GLY A 221 19.15 4.33 -1.65
N VAL A 222 18.54 4.06 -0.49
CA VAL A 222 19.10 4.45 0.81
C VAL A 222 20.42 3.70 1.07
N GLY A 223 20.48 2.40 0.79
CA GLY A 223 21.71 1.60 0.89
C GLY A 223 22.84 2.14 0.00
N LEU A 224 22.53 2.48 -1.25
CA LEU A 224 23.43 3.13 -2.21
C LEU A 224 23.97 4.47 -1.68
N ALA A 225 23.11 5.31 -1.12
CA ALA A 225 23.50 6.60 -0.56
C ALA A 225 24.48 6.44 0.63
N ILE A 226 24.20 5.51 1.53
CA ILE A 226 25.10 5.19 2.66
C ILE A 226 26.42 4.61 2.14
N GLY A 227 26.37 3.68 1.18
CA GLY A 227 27.55 3.09 0.54
C GLY A 227 28.47 4.13 -0.11
N ARG A 228 27.89 5.14 -0.77
CA ARG A 228 28.62 6.27 -1.34
C ARG A 228 29.33 7.09 -0.26
N ASN A 229 28.66 7.38 0.85
CA ASN A 229 29.28 8.08 1.99
C ASN A 229 30.45 7.28 2.59
N LEU A 230 30.32 5.95 2.61
CA LEU A 230 31.38 5.05 3.07
C LEU A 230 32.56 4.97 2.09
N GLY A 231 32.43 5.46 0.87
CA GLY A 231 33.46 5.43 -0.16
C GLY A 231 33.55 4.08 -0.87
N TRP A 232 32.42 3.41 -1.09
CA TRP A 232 32.36 2.25 -1.99
C TRP A 232 32.83 2.62 -3.39
N ASP A 233 33.38 1.64 -4.09
CA ASP A 233 33.90 1.81 -5.44
C ASP A 233 32.79 2.20 -6.43
N VAL A 234 33.16 2.98 -7.45
CA VAL A 234 32.21 3.55 -8.41
C VAL A 234 31.54 2.45 -9.24
N GLU A 235 32.28 1.41 -9.62
CA GLU A 235 31.75 0.28 -10.42
C GLU A 235 30.64 -0.46 -9.66
N ARG A 236 30.83 -0.74 -8.37
CA ARG A 236 29.81 -1.30 -7.49
C ARG A 236 28.59 -0.41 -7.37
N LEU A 237 28.79 0.90 -7.21
CA LEU A 237 27.68 1.85 -7.10
C LEU A 237 26.87 1.93 -8.40
N GLU A 238 27.52 1.89 -9.57
CA GLU A 238 26.85 1.87 -10.87
C GLU A 238 26.06 0.59 -11.09
N ALA A 239 26.63 -0.57 -10.74
CA ALA A 239 25.93 -1.85 -10.83
C ALA A 239 24.65 -1.87 -9.98
N LEU A 240 24.74 -1.41 -8.73
CA LEU A 240 23.59 -1.32 -7.82
C LEU A 240 22.57 -0.27 -8.26
N GLN A 241 23.00 0.84 -8.87
CA GLN A 241 22.10 1.86 -9.42
C GLN A 241 21.30 1.32 -10.60
N HIS A 242 21.92 0.52 -11.46
CA HIS A 242 21.22 -0.16 -12.55
C HIS A 242 20.12 -1.09 -12.01
N GLU A 243 20.42 -1.85 -10.95
CA GLU A 243 19.41 -2.68 -10.27
C GLU A 243 18.27 -1.84 -9.70
N GLN A 244 18.58 -0.72 -9.05
CA GLN A 244 17.58 0.21 -8.54
C GLN A 244 16.63 0.72 -9.62
N ASN A 245 17.16 1.11 -10.78
CA ASN A 245 16.36 1.60 -11.90
C ASN A 245 15.45 0.49 -12.44
N ALA A 246 15.96 -0.73 -12.57
CA ALA A 246 15.18 -1.89 -13.00
C ALA A 246 14.00 -2.19 -12.04
N LEU A 247 14.22 -2.07 -10.73
CA LEU A 247 13.15 -2.21 -9.73
C LEU A 247 12.13 -1.06 -9.79
N GLY A 248 12.56 0.17 -10.12
CA GLY A 248 11.70 1.34 -10.24
C GLY A 248 10.76 1.30 -11.45
N GLU A 249 11.22 0.76 -12.58
CA GLU A 249 10.43 0.62 -13.81
C GLU A 249 9.35 -0.47 -13.71
N GLY A 250 9.54 -1.46 -12.83
CA GLY A 250 8.54 -2.49 -12.51
C GLY A 250 7.62 -2.17 -11.32
N GLY A 251 7.84 -1.04 -10.65
CA GLY A 251 7.28 -0.69 -9.34
C GLY A 251 5.89 -0.01 -9.34
N GLY A 252 5.07 -0.25 -10.37
CA GLY A 252 3.69 0.21 -10.39
C GLY A 252 2.87 -0.50 -9.29
N LEU A 253 2.72 0.16 -8.14
CA LEU A 253 1.80 -0.21 -7.05
C LEU A 253 2.01 -1.63 -6.46
N GLN A 254 3.24 -1.99 -6.07
CA GLN A 254 3.42 -3.15 -5.17
C GLN A 254 3.12 -2.70 -3.74
N THR A 255 1.82 -2.74 -3.38
CA THR A 255 1.37 -2.52 -2.02
C THR A 255 1.83 -3.66 -1.10
N ILE A 256 2.19 -3.26 0.11
CA ILE A 256 2.63 -4.07 1.27
C ILE A 256 4.10 -4.54 1.20
N GLY A 257 4.95 -3.70 1.80
CA GLY A 257 6.28 -4.04 2.26
C GLY A 257 6.24 -5.17 3.30
N VAL A 258 6.33 -6.40 2.83
CA VAL A 258 6.85 -7.55 3.59
C VAL A 258 8.14 -7.99 2.91
N GLY A 259 9.13 -7.10 2.92
CA GLY A 259 10.51 -7.39 2.51
C GLY A 259 11.35 -7.64 3.76
N ALA A 260 11.88 -8.86 3.88
CA ALA A 260 12.95 -9.24 4.81
C ALA A 260 12.73 -9.05 6.33
N THR A 261 11.69 -9.65 6.92
CA THR A 261 11.84 -10.19 8.29
C THR A 261 12.31 -11.64 8.20
N SER A 262 13.36 -11.96 8.96
CA SER A 262 14.23 -13.12 8.81
C SER A 262 13.50 -14.46 8.70
N CYS A 263 13.76 -15.18 7.61
CA CYS A 263 13.63 -16.63 7.64
C CYS A 263 14.91 -17.24 8.18
N THR A 264 14.85 -17.80 9.38
CA THR A 264 15.87 -18.74 9.81
C THR A 264 15.65 -20.02 9.02
N SER A 265 16.52 -20.36 8.07
CA SER A 265 16.53 -21.74 7.56
C SER A 265 17.00 -22.62 8.72
N ALA A 266 16.10 -23.46 9.22
CA ALA A 266 16.50 -24.61 10.03
C ALA A 266 17.15 -25.63 9.07
N ALA A 267 18.40 -25.39 8.68
CA ALA A 267 19.23 -26.44 8.12
C ALA A 267 19.63 -27.36 9.28
N ARG A 268 19.21 -28.62 9.22
CA ARG A 268 19.83 -29.71 10.01
C ARG A 268 21.18 -30.06 9.39
#